data_AF-A0A9Q9HB69-F1
#
_entry.id   AF-A0A9Q9HB69-F1
#
_cell.length_a   1.000
_cell.length_b   1.000
_cell.length_c   1.000
_cell.angle_alpha   90.00
_cell.angle_beta   90.00
_cell.angle_gamma   90.00
#
_symmetry.space_group_name_H-M   'P 1'
#
loop_
_entity.id
_entity.type
_entity.pdbx_description
1 polymer ?
#
loop_
_entity_poly.entity_id
_entity_poly.type
_entity_poly.pdbx_seq_one_letter_code
_entity_poly.pdbx_strand_id
1 'polypeptide(L)' 'MRLGFTKLGLRPDQFWALTPNELMVMLGLDGQGAPSMRARLDELLVQFPDERPADEGE' A
#
# COMPACT_ATOMS: atom_id res chain seq x y z
N MET A 1 7.36 -1.54 1.87
CA MET A 1 8.04 -2.64 1.16
C MET A 1 9.46 -2.90 1.67
N ARG A 2 10.41 -1.95 1.60
CA ARG A 2 11.80 -2.16 2.03
C ARG A 2 11.92 -2.59 3.51
N LEU A 3 11.16 -1.95 4.41
CA LEU A 3 11.10 -2.34 5.83
C LEU A 3 10.65 -3.80 6.06
N GLY A 4 9.66 -4.30 5.33
CA GLY A 4 9.18 -5.68 5.49
C GLY A 4 10.20 -6.71 4.98
N PHE A 5 10.78 -6.48 3.80
CA PHE A 5 11.73 -7.41 3.20
C PHE A 5 13.13 -7.36 3.84
N THR A 6 13.58 -6.20 4.31
CA THR A 6 14.96 -6.04 4.83
C THR A 6 15.06 -6.00 6.35
N LYS A 7 14.07 -5.44 7.08
CA LYS A 7 14.13 -5.40 8.57
C LYS A 7 13.53 -6.63 9.23
N LEU A 8 12.45 -7.19 8.67
CA LEU A 8 11.79 -8.37 9.23
C LEU A 8 12.29 -9.69 8.62
N GLY A 9 13.07 -9.64 7.53
CA GLY A 9 13.62 -10.83 6.88
C GLY A 9 12.54 -11.77 6.30
N LEU A 10 11.34 -11.25 6.05
CA LEU A 10 10.21 -12.04 5.55
C LEU A 10 10.49 -12.53 4.12
N ARG A 11 10.19 -13.80 3.86
CA ARG A 11 10.17 -14.32 2.49
C ARG A 11 9.04 -13.64 1.71
N PRO A 12 9.15 -13.48 0.38
CA PRO A 12 8.12 -12.80 -0.42
C PRO A 12 6.71 -13.36 -0.21
N ASP A 13 6.57 -14.68 -0.16
CA ASP A 13 5.34 -15.40 0.11
C ASP A 13 4.72 -15.03 1.47
N GLN A 14 5.54 -14.99 2.52
CA GLN A 14 5.09 -14.64 3.87
C GLN A 14 4.66 -13.17 3.94
N PHE A 15 5.41 -12.28 3.29
CA PHE A 15 5.08 -10.86 3.25
C PHE A 15 3.74 -10.60 2.57
N TRP A 16 3.47 -11.27 1.44
CA TRP A 16 2.21 -11.09 0.71
C TRP A 16 1.01 -11.78 1.37
N ALA A 17 1.25 -12.75 2.25
CA ALA A 17 0.20 -13.37 3.05
C ALA A 17 -0.26 -12.47 4.23
N LEU A 18 0.54 -11.49 4.64
CA LEU A 18 0.20 -10.60 5.75
C LEU A 18 -0.80 -9.53 5.34
N THR A 19 -1.73 -9.25 6.25
CA THR A 19 -2.52 -8.03 6.16
C THR A 19 -1.65 -6.81 6.47
N PRO A 20 -1.99 -5.62 5.93
CA PRO A 20 -1.28 -4.39 6.28
C PRO A 20 -1.24 -4.11 7.78
N ASN A 21 -2.28 -4.49 8.53
CA ASN A 21 -2.34 -4.31 9.97
C ASN A 21 -1.34 -5.19 10.72
N GLU A 22 -1.23 -6.47 10.37
CA GLU A 22 -0.24 -7.38 10.96
C GLU A 22 1.19 -6.91 10.68
N LEU A 23 1.44 -6.41 9.46
CA LEU A 23 2.75 -5.85 9.11
C LEU A 23 3.11 -4.62 9.98
N MET A 24 2.16 -3.74 10.27
CA MET A 24 2.40 -2.57 11.13
C MET A 24 2.74 -2.98 12.56
N VAL A 25 2.03 -3.97 13.11
CA VAL A 25 2.31 -4.52 14.46
C VAL A 25 3.72 -5.12 14.50
N MET A 26 4.10 -5.93 13.52
CA MET A 26 5.44 -6.53 13.47
C MET A 26 6.55 -5.48 13.32
N LEU A 27 6.25 -4.32 12.72
CA LEU A 27 7.19 -3.20 12.59
C LEU A 27 7.25 -2.30 13.85
N GLY A 28 6.46 -2.58 14.89
CA GLY A 28 6.36 -1.74 16.08
C GLY A 28 5.78 -0.36 15.80
N LEU A 29 4.90 -0.28 14.79
CA LEU A 29 4.21 0.95 14.39
C LEU A 29 2.79 1.05 15.00
N ASP A 30 2.43 0.11 15.87
CA ASP A 30 1.15 0.12 16.59
C ASP A 30 1.04 1.38 17.46
N GLY A 31 0.10 2.26 17.12
CA GLY A 31 -0.13 3.53 17.83
C GLY A 31 0.28 4.78 17.05
N GLN A 32 1.08 4.66 15.99
CA GLN A 32 1.22 5.72 14.99
C GLN A 32 0.01 5.59 14.07
N GLY A 33 -1.09 6.27 14.41
CA GLY A 33 -2.33 6.25 13.63
C GLY A 33 -2.00 6.25 12.15
N ALA A 34 -2.34 5.15 11.47
CA ALA A 34 -1.92 4.96 10.08
C ALA A 34 -2.35 6.22 9.31
N PRO A 35 -1.43 6.92 8.62
CA PRO A 35 -1.78 8.13 7.88
C PRO A 35 -2.96 7.76 7.00
N SER A 36 -4.08 8.49 7.15
CA SER A 36 -5.40 8.08 6.66
C SER A 36 -5.29 7.53 5.25
N MET A 37 -5.21 6.20 5.15
CA MET A 37 -4.84 5.52 3.91
C MET A 37 -5.87 5.82 2.82
N ARG A 38 -7.07 6.17 3.25
CA ARG A 38 -8.19 6.61 2.42
C ARG A 38 -7.90 7.93 1.69
N ALA A 39 -7.46 8.97 2.39
CA ALA A 39 -7.18 10.26 1.76
C ALA A 39 -6.06 10.15 0.70
N ARG A 40 -4.99 9.40 1.03
CA ARG A 40 -3.91 9.14 0.07
C ARG A 40 -4.36 8.27 -1.10
N LEU A 41 -5.28 7.33 -0.87
CA LEU A 41 -5.86 6.53 -1.94
C LEU A 41 -6.69 7.41 -2.89
N ASP A 42 -7.50 8.31 -2.36
CA ASP A 42 -8.30 9.24 -3.18
C ASP A 42 -7.40 10.13 -4.06
N GLU A 43 -6.28 10.63 -3.52
CA GLU A 43 -5.27 11.37 -4.31
C GLU A 43 -4.65 10.54 -5.44
N LEU A 44 -4.46 9.23 -5.22
CA LEU A 44 -3.89 8.33 -6.22
C LEU A 44 -4.89 7.99 -7.31
N LEU A 45 -6.17 7.79 -6.97
CA LEU A 45 -7.23 7.54 -7.93
C LEU A 45 -7.39 8.71 -8.92
N VAL A 46 -7.19 9.94 -8.45
CA VAL A 46 -7.18 11.13 -9.32
C VAL A 46 -5.96 11.17 -10.24
N GLN A 47 -4.78 10.80 -9.73
CA GLN A 47 -3.54 10.82 -10.52
C GLN A 47 -3.42 9.68 -11.51
N PHE A 48 -4.03 8.53 -11.21
CA PHE A 48 -3.94 7.30 -11.99
C PHE A 48 -5.34 6.71 -12.17
N PRO A 49 -6.20 7.34 -13.00
CA PRO A 49 -7.51 6.79 -13.32
C PRO A 49 -7.37 5.49 -14.11
N ASP A 50 -8.21 4.49 -13.78
CA ASP A 50 -8.18 3.16 -14.43
C ASP A 50 -8.67 3.20 -15.88
N GLU A 51 -9.57 4.14 -16.19
CA GLU A 51 -10.06 4.36 -17.55
C GLU A 51 -9.09 5.28 -18.29
N ARG A 52 -8.54 4.79 -19.42
CA ARG A 52 -7.97 5.71 -20.40
C ARG A 52 -9.09 6.66 -20.84
N PRO A 53 -8.85 7.98 -20.94
CA PRO A 53 -9.79 8.86 -21.61
C PRO A 53 -10.11 8.21 -22.94
N ALA A 54 -11.41 8.09 -23.25
CA ALA A 54 -11.88 7.49 -24.48
C ALA A 54 -11.00 8.02 -25.60
N ASP A 55 -10.38 7.10 -26.33
CA ASP A 55 -9.69 7.43 -27.56
C ASP A 55 -10.80 7.98 -28.47
N GLU A 56 -11.01 9.29 -28.42
CA GLU A 56 -11.75 10.05 -29.42
C GLU A 56 -10.88 10.01 -30.69
N GLY A 57 -10.74 8.80 -31.23
CA GLY A 57 -10.19 8.54 -32.55
C GLY A 57 -11.25 8.93 -33.56
N GLU A 58 -11.14 10.17 -34.03
CA GLU A 58 -11.71 10.62 -35.30
C GLU A 58 -10.70 10.41 -36.44
#